data_AF-A0A1L5PN98-F1
#
_entry.id   AF-A0A1L5PN98-F1
#
_cell.length_a   1.000
_cell.length_b   1.000
_cell.length_c   1.000
_cell.angle_alpha   90.00
_cell.angle_beta   90.00
_cell.angle_gamma   90.00
#
_symmetry.space_group_name_H-M   'P 1'
#
loop_
_entity.id
_entity.type
_entity.pdbx_description
1 polymer ?
#
loop_
_entity_poly.entity_id
_entity_poly.type
_entity_poly.pdbx_seq_one_letter_code
_entity_poly.pdbx_strand_id
1 'polypeptide(L)'
;MKTEYRVRPVTRYIVTRFATEQVSEGGCCGASSSAIGEFASGQQADLVADAMVARDQADGIESIRTRHGLSMGEVISGQRLEQGE
;
A
#
# COMPACT_ATOMS: atom_id res chain seq x y z
N MET A 1 3.75 -40.90 16.79
CA MET A 1 2.81 -39.81 16.43
C MET A 1 3.43 -39.00 15.31
N LYS A 2 2.68 -38.64 14.27
CA LYS A 2 3.20 -37.86 13.14
C LYS A 2 2.34 -36.62 12.97
N THR A 3 2.97 -35.44 13.00
CA THR A 3 2.31 -34.15 12.82
C THR A 3 2.76 -33.58 11.48
N GLU A 4 1.81 -33.19 10.63
CA GLU A 4 2.07 -32.50 9.35
C GLU A 4 1.66 -31.03 9.49
N TYR A 5 2.57 -30.13 9.15
CA TYR A 5 2.31 -28.70 9.06
C TYR A 5 2.31 -28.31 7.59
N ARG A 6 1.19 -27.76 7.10
CA ARG A 6 1.06 -27.28 5.73
C ARG A 6 1.05 -25.76 5.69
N VAL A 7 2.01 -25.20 4.98
CA VAL A 7 2.08 -23.77 4.66
C VAL A 7 1.48 -23.57 3.28
N ARG A 8 0.55 -22.63 3.16
CA ARG A 8 0.00 -22.20 1.87
C ARG A 8 0.52 -20.80 1.57
N PRO A 9 0.96 -20.50 0.34
CA PRO A 9 1.31 -19.13 -0.02
C PRO A 9 0.06 -18.25 0.09
N VAL A 10 0.12 -17.19 0.89
CA VAL A 10 -0.94 -16.18 0.99
C VAL A 10 -0.40 -14.92 0.33
N THR A 11 -0.99 -14.53 -0.80
CA THR A 11 -0.72 -13.23 -1.43
C THR A 11 -1.55 -12.18 -0.70
N ARG A 12 -0.96 -11.47 0.27
CA ARG A 12 -1.64 -10.40 1.01
C ARG A 12 -1.31 -9.05 0.40
N TYR A 13 -2.29 -8.16 0.38
CA TYR A 13 -2.12 -6.77 -0.02
C TYR A 13 -1.85 -5.93 1.22
N ILE A 14 -0.75 -5.18 1.22
CA ILE A 14 -0.33 -4.38 2.37
C ILE A 14 -0.56 -2.90 2.02
N VAL A 15 -1.31 -2.19 2.85
CA VAL A 15 -1.43 -0.73 2.75
C VAL A 15 -0.45 -0.12 3.73
N THR A 16 0.46 0.70 3.21
CA THR A 16 1.50 1.37 3.99
C THR A 16 1.36 2.87 3.80
N ARG A 17 1.33 3.61 4.90
CA ARG A 17 1.40 5.07 4.89
C ARG A 17 2.86 5.48 4.96
N PHE A 18 3.31 6.21 3.95
CA PHE A 18 4.60 6.89 3.95
C PHE A 18 4.35 8.36 4.23
N ALA A 19 5.00 8.89 5.26
CA ALA A 19 4.96 10.32 5.57
C ALA A 19 6.38 10.89 5.56
N THR A 20 6.58 11.91 4.75
CA THR A 20 7.77 12.76 4.76
C THR A 20 7.43 14.03 5.53
N GLU A 21 7.97 14.18 6.74
CA GLU A 21 7.81 15.43 7.48
C GLU A 21 8.66 16.52 6.79
N GLN A 22 8.04 17.64 6.41
CA GLN A 22 8.78 18.77 5.87
C GLN A 22 9.71 19.34 6.93
N VAL A 23 10.92 19.63 6.47
CA VAL A 23 12.06 20.16 7.21
C VAL A 23 11.63 21.36 8.05
N SER A 24 11.69 21.23 9.39
CA SER A 24 11.91 22.40 10.23
C SER A 24 13.40 22.74 10.19
N GLU A 25 13.70 24.02 9.98
CA GLU A 25 15.02 24.64 9.94
C GLU A 25 15.94 24.06 11.04
N GLY A 26 16.86 23.14 10.69
CA GLY A 26 17.84 22.62 11.66
C GLY A 26 18.27 21.16 11.54
N GLY A 27 17.68 20.34 10.68
CA GLY A 27 18.28 19.06 10.27
C GLY A 27 17.52 17.80 10.66
N CYS A 28 17.66 16.79 9.78
CA CYS A 28 16.94 15.52 9.69
C CYS A 28 15.52 15.60 9.10
N CYS A 29 15.42 15.29 7.80
CA CYS A 29 14.18 14.87 7.18
C CYS A 29 13.79 13.49 7.75
N GLY A 30 12.75 13.42 8.56
CA GLY A 30 12.17 12.16 9.01
C GLY A 30 11.29 11.57 7.91
N ALA A 31 11.74 10.51 7.24
CA ALA A 31 10.85 9.65 6.48
C ALA A 31 10.30 8.57 7.41
N SER A 32 8.99 8.55 7.62
CA SER A 32 8.32 7.52 8.41
C SER A 32 7.46 6.63 7.53
N SER A 33 7.43 5.35 7.86
CA SER A 33 6.61 4.35 7.18
C SER A 33 5.86 3.55 8.24
N SER A 34 4.54 3.39 8.06
CA SER A 34 3.69 2.64 8.97
C SER A 34 2.72 1.75 8.20
N ALA A 35 2.61 0.49 8.62
CA ALA A 35 1.63 -0.43 8.05
C ALA A 35 0.23 -0.08 8.59
N ILE A 36 -0.70 0.21 7.68
CA ILE A 36 -2.10 0.48 8.00
C ILE A 36 -2.86 -0.84 8.17
N GLY A 37 -2.54 -1.84 7.34
CA GLY A 37 -3.13 -3.16 7.45
C GLY A 37 -2.73 -4.12 6.34
N GLU A 38 -3.03 -5.39 6.58
CA GLU A 38 -2.90 -6.47 5.61
C GLU A 38 -4.29 -6.95 5.20
N PHE A 39 -4.53 -7.05 3.89
CA PHE A 39 -5.83 -7.36 3.32
C PHE A 39 -5.75 -8.60 2.44
N ALA A 40 -6.83 -9.37 2.44
CA ALA A 40 -6.93 -10.60 1.67
C ALA A 40 -7.23 -10.35 0.18
N SER A 41 -7.69 -9.15 -0.19
CA SER A 41 -8.00 -8.77 -1.56
C SER A 41 -7.49 -7.37 -1.90
N GLY A 42 -7.12 -7.17 -3.18
CA GLY A 42 -6.64 -5.89 -3.68
C GLY A 42 -7.72 -4.81 -3.62
N GLN A 43 -8.97 -5.16 -3.91
CA GLN A 43 -10.11 -4.24 -3.80
C GLN A 43 -10.30 -3.71 -2.38
N GLN A 44 -10.13 -4.58 -1.37
CA GLN A 44 -10.25 -4.16 0.02
C GLN A 44 -9.08 -3.24 0.43
N ALA A 45 -7.86 -3.56 0.01
CA ALA A 45 -6.71 -2.69 0.21
C ALA A 45 -6.87 -1.34 -0.49
N ASP A 46 -7.40 -1.34 -1.72
CA ASP A 46 -7.64 -0.13 -2.50
C ASP A 46 -8.67 0.78 -1.81
N LEU A 47 -9.80 0.22 -1.37
CA LEU A 47 -10.82 0.99 -0.62
C LEU A 47 -10.26 1.61 0.66
N VAL A 48 -9.42 0.88 1.40
CA VAL A 48 -8.78 1.41 2.60
C VAL A 48 -7.79 2.51 2.26
N ALA A 49 -6.97 2.32 1.22
CA ALA A 49 -6.02 3.33 0.78
C ALA A 49 -6.74 4.62 0.33
N ASP A 50 -7.84 4.51 -0.44
CA ASP A 50 -8.65 5.66 -0.87
C ASP A 50 -9.29 6.37 0.34
N ALA A 51 -9.81 5.61 1.32
CA ALA A 51 -10.36 6.19 2.54
C ALA A 51 -9.30 6.92 3.38
N MET A 52 -8.07 6.39 3.46
CA MET A 52 -6.96 7.04 4.16
C MET A 52 -6.53 8.34 3.47
N VAL A 53 -6.49 8.36 2.13
CA VAL A 53 -6.22 9.57 1.35
C VAL A 53 -7.32 10.62 1.60
N ALA A 54 -8.60 10.24 1.53
CA ALA A 54 -9.70 11.16 1.78
C ALA A 54 -9.66 11.74 3.21
N ARG A 55 -9.29 10.92 4.19
CA ARG A 55 -9.08 11.37 5.58
C ARG A 55 -7.94 12.37 5.68
N ASP A 56 -6.76 12.03 5.16
CA ASP A 56 -5.59 12.91 5.21
C ASP A 56 -5.90 14.25 4.50
N GLN A 57 -6.59 14.23 3.36
CA GLN A 57 -7.03 15.44 2.65
C GLN A 57 -8.03 16.28 3.45
N ALA A 58 -8.96 15.65 4.17
CA ALA A 58 -9.85 16.36 5.09
C ALA A 58 -9.10 17.01 6.26
N ASP A 59 -7.99 16.41 6.68
CA ASP A 59 -7.06 16.93 7.68
C ASP A 59 -6.08 17.97 7.10
N GLY A 60 -6.21 18.34 5.81
CA GLY A 60 -5.36 19.31 5.12
C GLY A 60 -3.97 18.79 4.74
N ILE A 61 -3.75 17.48 4.81
CA ILE A 61 -2.50 16.81 4.45
C ILE A 61 -2.56 16.43 2.96
N GLU A 62 -1.59 16.89 2.18
CA GLU A 62 -1.44 16.44 0.80
C GLU A 62 -1.08 14.95 0.78
N SER A 63 -2.02 14.11 0.31
CA SER A 63 -1.90 12.66 0.31
C SER A 63 -2.38 12.11 -1.03
N ILE A 64 -1.62 11.16 -1.57
CA ILE A 64 -1.92 10.47 -2.83
C ILE A 64 -1.79 8.96 -2.65
N ARG A 65 -2.60 8.19 -3.38
CA ARG A 65 -2.47 6.74 -3.45
C ARG A 65 -1.55 6.37 -4.61
N THR A 66 -0.52 5.58 -4.34
CA THR A 66 0.30 4.95 -5.37
C THR A 66 0.25 3.44 -5.25
N ARG A 67 -0.05 2.75 -6.35
CA ARG A 67 -0.09 1.29 -6.38
C ARG A 67 1.23 0.77 -6.93
N HIS A 68 2.05 0.18 -6.06
CA HIS A 68 3.26 -0.53 -6.46
C HIS A 68 2.97 -2.03 -6.53
N GLY A 69 2.65 -2.51 -7.73
CA GLY A 69 2.42 -3.94 -8.00
C GLY A 69 1.62 -4.17 -9.28
N LEU A 70 1.73 -5.38 -9.83
CA LEU A 70 0.93 -5.81 -10.97
C LEU A 70 -0.53 -6.01 -10.53
N SER A 71 -1.47 -5.46 -11.29
CA SER A 71 -2.88 -5.78 -11.20
C SER A 71 -3.13 -7.24 -11.59
N MET A 72 -4.28 -7.81 -11.19
CA MET A 72 -4.64 -9.17 -11.56
C MET A 72 -4.64 -9.35 -13.09
N GLY A 73 -5.05 -8.32 -13.84
CA GLY A 73 -4.98 -8.32 -15.31
C GLY A 73 -3.54 -8.46 -15.81
N GLU A 74 -2.60 -7.76 -15.20
CA GLU A 74 -1.17 -7.81 -15.54
C GLU A 74 -0.49 -9.11 -15.10
N VAL A 75 -0.93 -9.70 -13.98
CA VAL A 75 -0.48 -11.02 -13.53
C VAL A 75 -0.98 -12.11 -14.47
N ILE A 76 -2.24 -12.03 -14.93
CA ILE A 76 -2.83 -12.99 -15.86
C ILE A 76 -2.26 -12.83 -17.27
N SER A 77 -2.06 -11.59 -17.73
CA SER A 77 -1.52 -11.31 -19.07
C SER A 77 -0.01 -11.49 -19.16
N GLY A 78 0.70 -11.45 -18.02
CA GLY A 78 2.16 -11.40 -17.98
C GLY A 78 2.75 -10.10 -18.54
N GLN A 79 1.90 -9.10 -18.80
CA GLN A 79 2.28 -7.81 -19.37
C GLN A 79 1.89 -6.72 -18.40
N ARG A 80 2.86 -5.85 -18.06
CA ARG A 80 2.58 -4.63 -17.33
C ARG A 80 1.75 -3.72 -18.24
N LEU A 81 0.58 -3.32 -17.78
CA LEU A 81 -0.21 -2.29 -18.44
C LEU A 81 0.47 -0.98 -18.07
N GLU A 82 1.21 -0.40 -19.03
CA GLU A 82 1.79 0.92 -18.82
C GLU A 82 0.63 1.87 -18.46
N GLN A 83 0.75 2.52 -17.31
CA GLN A 83 -0.16 3.60 -16.93
C GLN A 83 0.06 4.71 -17.96
N GLY A 84 -0.85 4.83 -18.93
CA GLY A 84 -0.91 5.98 -19.80
C GLY A 84 -1.07 7.23 -18.95
N GLU A 85 -0.19 8.21 -19.20
CA GLU A 85 -0.20 9.56 -18.61
C GLU A 85 -1.55 10.28 -18.76
#